data_AF-A0A4R0F998-F1
#
_entry.id   AF-A0A4R0F998-F1
#
_cell.length_a   1.000
_cell.length_b   1.000
_cell.length_c   1.000
_cell.angle_alpha   90.00
_cell.angle_beta   90.00
_cell.angle_gamma   90.00
#
_symmetry.space_group_name_H-M   'P 1'
#
loop_
_entity.id
_entity.type
_entity.pdbx_description
1 polymer ?
#
loop_
_entity_poly.entity_id
_entity_poly.type
_entity_poly.pdbx_seq_one_letter_code
_entity_poly.pdbx_strand_id
1 'polypeptide(L)'
;MTNSNNQIQNPAEHSYHVLQQIQLELKAPKSKCNLFGNYTYRNCEEIFEAVKPFLPKYHSTLIITNEVQEVGSVVVVTANVIFTDSNGKETVGKGNTGNIIQIK
;
A
#
# COMPACT_ATOMS: atom_id res chain seq x y z
N MET A 1 53.59 9.65 -16.92
CA MET A 1 52.88 8.43 -16.49
C MET A 1 51.50 8.86 -16.03
N THR A 2 50.50 8.58 -16.86
CA THR A 2 49.09 8.91 -16.65
C THR A 2 48.48 7.98 -15.60
N ASN A 3 47.60 8.52 -14.75
CA ASN A 3 46.49 7.74 -14.24
C ASN A 3 45.22 8.58 -14.33
N SER A 4 44.58 8.48 -15.49
CA SER A 4 43.17 8.80 -15.65
C SER A 4 42.39 7.68 -14.97
N ASN A 5 41.56 8.00 -13.98
CA ASN A 5 40.35 7.23 -13.70
C ASN A 5 39.32 8.17 -13.08
N ASN A 6 38.64 8.87 -13.99
CA ASN A 6 37.32 9.43 -13.74
C ASN A 6 36.41 8.31 -13.23
N GLN A 7 35.98 8.38 -11.98
CA GLN A 7 34.77 7.67 -11.57
C GLN A 7 33.60 8.39 -12.23
N ILE A 8 33.18 7.88 -13.39
CA ILE A 8 31.86 8.14 -13.92
C ILE A 8 30.89 7.57 -12.88
N GLN A 9 30.30 8.45 -12.08
CA GLN A 9 29.15 8.07 -11.25
C GLN A 9 28.01 7.76 -12.22
N ASN A 10 27.76 6.47 -12.45
CA ASN A 10 26.62 6.01 -13.22
C ASN A 10 25.34 6.51 -12.54
N PRO A 11 24.44 7.21 -13.26
CA PRO A 11 23.19 7.68 -12.68
C PRO A 11 22.23 6.50 -12.46
N ALA A 12 22.10 6.13 -11.19
CA ALA A 12 20.92 5.55 -10.54
C ALA A 12 20.65 4.05 -10.67
N GLU A 13 21.31 3.29 -9.80
CA GLU A 13 20.81 2.03 -9.21
C GLU A 13 19.47 2.28 -8.49
N HIS A 14 18.37 2.35 -9.23
CA HIS A 14 17.04 2.38 -8.63
C HIS A 14 16.68 0.97 -8.15
N SER A 15 17.15 0.60 -6.96
CA SER A 15 16.50 -0.48 -6.20
C SER A 15 15.06 -0.06 -5.94
N TYR A 16 14.14 -0.53 -6.78
CA TYR A 16 12.72 -0.27 -6.60
C TYR A 16 12.30 -0.75 -5.20
N HIS A 17 11.70 0.15 -4.43
CA HIS A 17 11.16 -0.20 -3.11
C HIS A 17 10.07 -1.25 -3.29
N VAL A 18 10.02 -2.28 -2.45
CA VAL A 18 9.09 -3.40 -2.61
C VAL A 18 7.63 -2.92 -2.69
N LEU A 19 7.26 -1.94 -1.87
CA LEU A 19 5.95 -1.30 -1.93
C LEU A 19 5.61 -0.78 -3.34
N GLN A 20 6.57 -0.16 -4.03
CA GLN A 20 6.36 0.34 -5.39
C GLN A 20 6.11 -0.79 -6.39
N GLN A 21 6.81 -1.92 -6.25
CA GLN A 21 6.59 -3.09 -7.09
C GLN A 21 5.21 -3.71 -6.87
N ILE A 22 4.79 -3.84 -5.61
CA ILE A 22 3.44 -4.31 -5.25
C ILE A 22 2.39 -3.38 -5.87
N GLN A 23 2.55 -2.06 -5.75
CA GLN A 23 1.60 -1.09 -6.30
C GLN A 23 1.49 -1.14 -7.83
N LEU A 24 2.59 -1.41 -8.55
CA LEU A 24 2.59 -1.53 -10.02
C LEU A 24 1.90 -2.81 -10.50
N GLU A 25 2.08 -3.91 -9.78
CA GLU A 25 1.56 -5.23 -10.18
C GLU A 25 0.13 -5.49 -9.69
N LEU A 26 -0.25 -4.91 -8.55
CA LEU A 26 -1.53 -5.16 -7.90
C LEU A 26 -2.71 -4.71 -8.77
N LYS A 27 -3.48 -5.68 -9.27
CA LYS A 27 -4.72 -5.44 -10.02
C LYS A 27 -5.88 -6.18 -9.38
N ALA A 28 -6.55 -5.51 -8.44
CA ALA A 28 -7.78 -6.04 -7.87
C ALA A 28 -8.93 -6.05 -8.92
N PRO A 29 -9.83 -7.04 -8.89
CA PRO A 29 -10.98 -7.10 -9.79
C PRO A 29 -12.00 -5.98 -9.46
N LYS A 30 -12.71 -5.48 -10.47
CA LYS A 30 -13.84 -4.57 -10.29
C LYS A 30 -15.14 -5.37 -10.44
N SER A 31 -15.63 -6.01 -9.38
CA SER A 31 -16.83 -6.86 -9.47
C SER A 31 -18.14 -6.14 -9.11
N LYS A 32 -18.06 -4.98 -8.46
CA LYS A 32 -19.24 -4.29 -7.94
C LYS A 32 -19.63 -3.11 -8.82
N CYS A 33 -20.91 -3.01 -9.16
CA CYS A 33 -21.45 -1.88 -9.91
C CYS A 33 -22.42 -1.09 -9.03
N ASN A 34 -22.27 0.23 -9.00
CA ASN A 34 -23.26 1.13 -8.42
C ASN A 34 -24.26 1.49 -9.52
N LEU A 35 -25.53 1.10 -9.33
CA LEU A 35 -26.60 1.33 -10.32
C LEU A 35 -27.09 2.78 -10.37
N PHE A 36 -26.97 3.54 -9.28
CA PHE A 36 -27.40 4.94 -9.23
C PHE A 36 -26.50 5.83 -10.11
N GLY A 37 -25.18 5.60 -10.05
CA GLY A 37 -24.19 6.35 -10.82
C GLY A 37 -23.58 5.60 -12.00
N ASN A 38 -24.04 4.38 -12.27
CA ASN A 38 -23.55 3.46 -13.29
C ASN A 38 -22.01 3.35 -13.39
N TYR A 39 -21.34 3.11 -12.26
CA TYR A 39 -19.88 2.93 -12.22
C TYR A 39 -19.48 1.65 -11.50
N THR A 40 -18.39 1.03 -11.97
CA THR A 40 -17.83 -0.18 -11.36
C THR A 40 -16.71 0.18 -10.38
N TYR A 41 -16.73 -0.43 -9.20
CA TYR A 41 -15.78 -0.21 -8.12
C TYR A 41 -15.26 -1.53 -7.56
N ARG A 42 -14.31 -1.43 -6.61
CA ARG A 42 -13.70 -2.53 -5.88
C ARG A 42 -14.05 -2.37 -4.42
N ASN A 43 -14.39 -3.46 -3.76
CA ASN A 43 -14.55 -3.41 -2.31
C ASN A 43 -13.20 -3.66 -1.60
N CYS A 44 -13.15 -3.41 -0.29
CA CYS A 44 -11.93 -3.61 0.50
C CYS A 44 -11.48 -5.08 0.51
N GLU A 45 -12.43 -6.02 0.52
CA GLU A 45 -12.15 -7.46 0.56
C GLU A 45 -11.39 -7.92 -0.69
N GLU A 46 -11.86 -7.50 -1.87
CA GLU A 46 -11.23 -7.82 -3.15
C GLU A 46 -9.84 -7.20 -3.27
N ILE A 47 -9.66 -6.00 -2.74
CA ILE A 47 -8.34 -5.36 -2.68
C ILE A 47 -7.43 -6.17 -1.74
N PHE A 48 -7.93 -6.59 -0.58
CA PHE A 48 -7.18 -7.38 0.39
C PHE A 48 -6.77 -8.75 -0.17
N GLU A 49 -7.72 -9.47 -0.79
CA GLU A 49 -7.45 -10.75 -1.46
C GLU A 49 -6.42 -10.58 -2.59
N ALA A 50 -6.50 -9.49 -3.36
CA ALA A 50 -5.54 -9.23 -4.43
C ALA A 50 -4.11 -8.98 -3.90
N VAL A 51 -3.94 -8.47 -2.67
CA VAL A 51 -2.63 -8.19 -2.07
C VAL A 51 -1.95 -9.46 -1.53
N LYS A 52 -2.73 -10.41 -1.01
CA LYS A 52 -2.22 -11.66 -0.39
C LYS A 52 -1.12 -12.39 -1.17
N PRO A 53 -1.21 -12.61 -2.50
CA PRO A 53 -0.17 -13.33 -3.23
C PRO A 53 1.16 -12.56 -3.33
N PHE A 54 1.15 -11.23 -3.17
CA PHE A 54 2.34 -10.39 -3.28
C PHE A 54 3.16 -10.34 -1.99
N LEU A 55 2.52 -10.48 -0.83
CA LEU A 55 3.18 -10.50 0.48
C LEU A 55 4.29 -11.58 0.57
N PRO A 56 4.04 -12.87 0.24
CA PRO A 56 5.10 -13.87 0.22
C PRO A 56 6.08 -13.67 -0.95
N LYS A 57 5.61 -13.17 -2.11
CA LYS A 57 6.47 -12.92 -3.28
C LYS A 57 7.61 -11.94 -2.97
N TYR A 58 7.33 -10.92 -2.16
CA TYR A 58 8.32 -9.90 -1.79
C TYR A 58 8.74 -9.95 -0.32
N HIS A 59 8.52 -11.08 0.37
CA HIS A 59 8.88 -11.25 1.79
C HIS A 59 8.41 -10.10 2.69
N SER A 60 7.21 -9.58 2.42
CA SER A 60 6.62 -8.44 3.13
C SER A 60 5.41 -8.86 3.94
N THR A 61 5.07 -8.08 4.96
CA THR A 61 3.89 -8.31 5.80
C THR A 61 2.99 -7.09 5.79
N LEU A 62 1.67 -7.32 5.82
CA LEU A 62 0.66 -6.27 5.94
C LEU A 62 -0.26 -6.61 7.12
N ILE A 63 -0.34 -5.71 8.09
CA ILE A 63 -1.18 -5.82 9.27
C ILE A 63 -2.18 -4.67 9.25
N ILE A 64 -3.47 -4.98 9.41
CA ILE A 64 -4.54 -3.98 9.48
C ILE A 64 -5.28 -4.22 10.80
N THR A 65 -5.43 -3.16 11.60
CA THR A 65 -6.19 -3.18 12.85
C THR A 65 -7.18 -2.01 12.88
N ASN A 66 -8.26 -2.17 13.63
CA ASN A 66 -9.25 -1.12 13.82
C ASN A 66 -9.30 -0.72 15.29
N GLU A 67 -9.30 0.58 15.54
CA GLU A 67 -9.49 1.18 16.84
C GLU A 67 -10.82 1.92 16.84
N VAL A 68 -11.61 1.73 17.89
CA VAL A 68 -12.90 2.42 18.06
C VAL A 68 -12.73 3.42 19.20
N GLN A 69 -12.99 4.69 18.91
CA GLN A 69 -12.90 5.77 19.88
C GLN A 69 -14.20 6.57 19.88
N GLU A 70 -14.69 6.90 21.07
CA GLU A 70 -15.78 7.85 21.25
C GLU A 70 -15.20 9.26 21.41
N VAL A 71 -15.60 10.18 20.52
CA VAL A 71 -15.19 11.59 20.56
C VAL A 71 -16.46 12.42 20.73
N GLY A 72 -16.73 12.85 21.96
CA GLY A 72 -17.97 13.52 22.31
C GLY A 72 -19.15 12.54 22.24
N SER A 73 -20.08 12.75 21.31
CA SER A 73 -21.24 11.87 21.04
C SER A 73 -21.11 11.06 19.75
N VAL A 74 -19.94 11.11 19.09
CA VAL A 74 -19.69 10.44 17.81
C VAL A 74 -18.72 9.28 18.01
N VAL A 75 -19.10 8.10 17.52
CA VAL A 75 -18.22 6.93 17.45
C VAL A 75 -17.39 7.01 16.18
N VAL A 76 -16.07 7.10 16.33
CA VAL A 76 -15.11 7.12 15.24
C VAL A 76 -14.39 5.77 15.20
N VAL A 77 -14.34 5.17 14.02
CA VAL A 77 -13.55 3.97 13.78
C VAL A 77 -12.31 4.36 12.97
N THR A 78 -11.14 4.10 13.50
CA THR A 78 -9.85 4.38 12.86
C THR A 78 -9.22 3.08 12.41
N ALA A 79 -8.88 2.97 11.13
CA ALA A 79 -8.07 1.88 10.60
C ALA A 79 -6.59 2.24 10.72
N ASN A 80 -5.83 1.38 11.39
CA ASN A 80 -4.36 1.42 11.45
C ASN A 80 -3.82 0.34 10.51
N VAL A 81 -2.89 0.71 9.64
CA VAL A 81 -2.27 -0.17 8.65
C VAL A 81 -0.76 -0.12 8.85
N ILE A 82 -0.12 -1.28 8.99
CA ILE A 82 1.32 -1.42 9.13
C ILE A 82 1.80 -2.33 8.00
N PHE A 83 2.65 -1.80 7.13
CA PHE A 83 3.33 -2.57 6.09
C PHE A 83 4.80 -2.70 6.45
N THR A 84 5.32 -3.93 6.47
CA THR A 84 6.72 -4.24 6.76
C THR A 84 7.36 -4.86 5.53
N ASP A 85 8.41 -4.21 5.03
CA ASP A 85 9.19 -4.68 3.88
C ASP A 85 10.13 -5.84 4.25
N SER A 86 10.71 -6.53 3.27
CA SER A 86 11.71 -7.60 3.43
C SER A 86 12.93 -7.16 4.24
N ASN A 87 13.23 -5.87 4.23
CA ASN A 87 14.34 -5.27 4.98
C ASN A 87 13.96 -4.91 6.43
N GLY A 88 12.75 -5.25 6.87
CA GLY A 88 12.23 -4.92 8.19
C GLY A 88 11.80 -3.47 8.35
N LYS A 89 11.78 -2.68 7.27
CA LYS A 89 11.31 -1.29 7.29
C LYS A 89 9.79 -1.26 7.40
N GLU A 90 9.29 -0.61 8.44
CA GLU A 90 7.86 -0.43 8.68
C GLU A 90 7.35 0.89 8.08
N THR A 91 6.17 0.84 7.48
CA THR A 91 5.40 2.00 7.00
C THR A 91 4.04 1.95 7.64
N VAL A 92 3.67 3.01 8.36
CA VAL A 92 2.41 3.10 9.11
C VAL A 92 1.47 4.08 8.43
N GLY A 93 0.25 3.63 8.14
CA GLY A 93 -0.86 4.44 7.66
C GLY A 93 -2.00 4.44 8.68
N LYS A 94 -2.64 5.60 8.86
CA LYS A 94 -3.85 5.72 9.68
C LYS A 94 -4.94 6.40 8.87
N GLY A 95 -6.15 5.83 8.88
CA GLY A 95 -7.30 6.36 8.17
C GLY A 95 -8.55 6.29 9.03
N ASN A 96 -9.20 7.43 9.25
CA ASN A 96 -10.48 7.47 9.93
C ASN A 96 -11.58 7.04 8.96
N THR A 97 -12.56 6.27 9.43
CA THR A 97 -13.75 5.88 8.67
C THR A 97 -14.52 7.15 8.31
N GLY A 98 -14.24 7.67 7.12
CA GLY A 98 -14.65 8.99 6.63
C GLY A 98 -13.74 9.51 5.51
N ASN A 99 -12.47 9.10 5.51
CA ASN A 99 -11.53 9.33 4.42
C ASN A 99 -11.14 7.99 3.78
N ILE A 100 -11.60 7.79 2.55
CA ILE A 100 -11.25 6.64 1.71
C ILE A 100 -9.73 6.62 1.60
N ILE A 101 -9.09 5.52 2.00
CA ILE A 101 -7.66 5.28 1.81
C ILE A 101 -7.39 5.38 0.30
N GLN A 102 -6.92 6.55 -0.16
CA GLN A 102 -6.30 6.65 -1.48
C GLN A 102 -4.94 6.01 -1.35
N ILE A 103 -4.83 4.77 -1.85
CA ILE A 103 -3.55 4.26 -2.31
C ILE A 103 -3.19 5.15 -3.52
N LYS A 104 -2.37 6.17 -3.28
CA LYS A 104 -1.67 6.88 -4.34
C LYS A 104 -0.48 6.06 -4.81
#